data_AF-A0A6I2ZJF8-F1
#
_entry.id   AF-A0A6I2ZJF8-F1
#
_cell.length_a   1.000
_cell.length_b   1.000
_cell.length_c   1.000
_cell.angle_alpha   90.00
_cell.angle_beta   90.00
_cell.angle_gamma   90.00
#
_symmetry.space_group_name_H-M   'P 1'
#
loop_
_entity.id
_entity.type
_entity.pdbx_description
1 polymer ?
#
loop_
_entity_poly.entity_id
_entity_poly.type
_entity_poly.pdbx_seq_one_letter_code
_entity_poly.pdbx_strand_id
1 'polypeptide(L)'
;MSPRTPPVVRLAQHGESKALGGLLGKAFFDDPIWMWVVRDPERRRKHLGQFLGHVIHSKVKSGTVFTTTEHEGAAVWAPPGEWRVHPLSMLPALPSAVRCVGFRELQTRLGALAKMEAGHPTEP
;
A
#
# COMPACT_ATOMS: atom_id res chain seq x y z
N MET A 1 4.73 -1.82 32.39
CA MET A 1 5.26 -1.89 31.01
C MET A 1 6.76 -1.65 31.08
N SER A 2 7.59 -2.65 30.79
CA SER A 2 9.04 -2.45 30.68
C SER A 2 9.32 -1.41 29.58
N PRO A 3 10.36 -0.56 29.72
CA PRO A 3 10.73 0.38 28.67
C PRO A 3 11.06 -0.40 27.40
N ARG A 4 10.28 -0.16 26.33
CA ARG A 4 10.60 -0.72 25.02
C ARG A 4 11.83 0.03 24.50
N THR A 5 12.92 -0.70 24.26
CA THR A 5 14.03 -0.17 23.48
C THR A 5 13.46 0.33 22.15
N PRO A 6 13.75 1.58 21.74
CA PRO A 6 13.24 2.10 20.48
C PRO A 6 13.76 1.22 19.33
N PRO A 7 12.88 0.83 18.38
CA PRO A 7 13.28 -0.03 17.29
C PRO A 7 14.29 0.69 16.39
N VAL A 8 15.28 -0.04 15.91
CA VAL A 8 16.25 0.48 14.94
C VAL A 8 15.55 0.66 13.59
N VAL A 9 15.53 1.90 13.08
CA VAL A 9 14.95 2.26 11.78
C VAL A 9 16.04 2.32 10.72
N ARG A 10 15.77 1.75 9.55
CA ARG A 10 16.67 1.73 8.39
C ARG A 10 15.90 1.90 7.10
N LEU A 11 16.61 2.22 6.02
CA LEU A 11 16.04 2.12 4.67
C LEU A 11 15.69 0.66 4.36
N ALA A 12 14.58 0.49 3.64
CA ALA A 12 14.23 -0.79 3.05
C ALA A 12 15.22 -1.14 1.94
N GLN A 13 15.65 -2.39 1.91
CA GLN A 13 16.53 -2.94 0.90
C GLN A 13 15.75 -3.37 -0.34
N HIS A 14 16.45 -3.43 -1.47
CA HIS A 14 15.91 -3.98 -2.70
C HIS A 14 15.39 -5.40 -2.46
N GLY A 15 14.14 -5.66 -2.83
CA GLY A 15 13.48 -6.96 -2.63
C GLY A 15 12.57 -7.04 -1.40
N GLU A 16 12.67 -6.14 -0.43
CA GLU A 16 11.86 -6.20 0.80
C GLU A 16 10.38 -5.81 0.60
N SER A 17 10.03 -5.29 -0.58
CA SER A 17 8.66 -4.87 -0.93
C SER A 17 7.58 -5.93 -0.63
N LYS A 18 7.87 -7.23 -0.79
CA LYS A 18 6.91 -8.30 -0.47
C LYS A 18 6.67 -8.45 1.03
N ALA A 19 7.74 -8.44 1.83
CA ALA A 19 7.64 -8.54 3.29
C ALA A 19 6.91 -7.31 3.86
N LEU A 20 7.30 -6.12 3.41
CA LEU A 20 6.68 -4.86 3.78
C LEU A 20 5.23 -4.77 3.32
N GLY A 21 4.90 -5.28 2.13
CA GLY A 21 3.52 -5.41 1.69
C GLY A 21 2.69 -6.27 2.67
N GLY A 22 3.22 -7.42 3.09
CA GLY A 22 2.59 -8.27 4.09
C GLY A 22 2.37 -7.57 5.44
N LEU A 23 3.35 -6.81 5.91
CA LEU A 23 3.24 -5.97 7.10
C LEU A 23 2.12 -4.93 6.95
N LEU A 24 2.16 -4.12 5.88
CA LEU A 24 1.18 -3.05 5.66
C LEU A 24 -0.23 -3.63 5.48
N GLY A 25 -0.35 -4.80 4.84
CA GLY A 25 -1.64 -5.48 4.71
C GLY A 25 -2.24 -5.93 6.03
N LYS A 26 -1.42 -6.26 7.04
CA LYS A 26 -1.88 -6.52 8.41
C LYS A 26 -2.23 -5.22 9.13
N ALA A 27 -1.36 -4.21 9.03
CA ALA A 27 -1.52 -2.92 9.70
C ALA A 27 -2.81 -2.19 9.26
N PHE A 28 -3.14 -2.28 7.97
CA PHE A 28 -4.30 -1.63 7.37
C PHE A 28 -5.48 -2.58 7.11
N PHE A 29 -5.49 -3.77 7.72
CA PHE A 29 -6.55 -4.76 7.47
C PHE A 29 -7.97 -4.24 7.81
N ASP A 30 -8.07 -3.49 8.91
CA ASP A 30 -9.30 -2.88 9.42
C ASP A 30 -9.38 -1.37 9.14
N ASP A 31 -8.53 -0.86 8.26
CA ASP A 31 -8.59 0.53 7.84
C ASP A 31 -9.89 0.79 7.04
N PRO A 32 -10.65 1.87 7.33
CA PRO A 32 -11.92 2.14 6.67
C PRO A 32 -11.85 2.19 5.14
N ILE A 33 -10.74 2.69 4.57
CA ILE A 33 -10.54 2.76 3.12
C ILE A 33 -10.43 1.33 2.59
N TRP A 34 -9.61 0.47 3.19
CA TRP A 34 -9.43 -0.90 2.72
C TRP A 34 -10.67 -1.78 2.96
N MET A 35 -11.42 -1.55 4.05
CA MET A 35 -12.71 -2.21 4.26
C MET A 35 -13.73 -1.85 3.19
N TRP A 36 -13.72 -0.60 2.71
CA TRP A 36 -14.59 -0.17 1.62
C TRP A 36 -14.09 -0.67 0.25
N VAL A 37 -12.78 -0.56 -0.04
CA VAL A 37 -12.14 -0.97 -1.31
C VAL A 37 -12.13 -2.48 -1.50
N VAL A 38 -12.02 -3.27 -0.43
CA VAL A 38 -12.04 -4.74 -0.45
C VAL A 38 -12.97 -5.22 0.66
N ARG A 39 -14.26 -5.34 0.34
CA ARG A 39 -15.28 -5.67 1.36
C ARG A 39 -15.15 -7.07 1.94
N ASP A 40 -14.72 -8.02 1.12
CA ASP A 40 -14.52 -9.41 1.53
C ASP A 40 -13.28 -9.53 2.43
N PRO A 41 -13.45 -9.85 3.73
CA PRO A 41 -12.34 -9.91 4.69
C PRO A 41 -11.36 -11.05 4.38
N GLU A 42 -11.81 -12.15 3.76
CA GLU A 42 -10.92 -13.26 3.37
C GLU A 42 -10.05 -12.86 2.19
N ARG A 43 -10.60 -12.13 1.22
CA ARG A 43 -9.80 -11.54 0.14
C ARG A 43 -8.82 -10.50 0.66
N ARG A 44 -9.22 -9.64 1.61
CA ARG A 44 -8.28 -8.71 2.28
C ARG A 44 -7.13 -9.47 2.91
N ARG A 45 -7.44 -10.47 3.75
CA ARG A 45 -6.45 -11.27 4.49
C ARG A 45 -5.45 -11.90 3.54
N LYS A 46 -5.94 -12.46 2.43
CA LYS A 46 -5.13 -13.24 1.48
C LYS A 46 -4.32 -12.37 0.50
N HIS A 47 -4.86 -11.23 0.08
CA HIS A 47 -4.34 -10.51 -1.09
C HIS A 47 -3.89 -9.07 -0.83
N LEU A 48 -4.37 -8.42 0.23
CA LEU A 48 -4.07 -7.00 0.46
C LEU A 48 -2.56 -6.76 0.59
N GLY A 49 -1.86 -7.61 1.32
CA GLY A 49 -0.41 -7.45 1.48
C GLY A 49 0.37 -7.64 0.18
N GLN A 50 -0.06 -8.55 -0.70
CA GLN A 50 0.55 -8.72 -2.02
C GLN A 50 0.33 -7.48 -2.90
N PHE A 51 -0.87 -6.92 -2.86
CA PHE A 51 -1.21 -5.70 -3.59
C PHE A 51 -0.37 -4.51 -3.11
N LEU A 52 -0.34 -4.27 -1.80
CA LEU A 52 0.48 -3.21 -1.20
C LEU A 52 1.97 -3.39 -1.51
N GLY A 53 2.47 -4.63 -1.52
CA GLY A 53 3.83 -4.92 -1.93
C GLY A 53 4.16 -4.48 -3.36
N HIS A 54 3.22 -4.61 -4.30
CA HIS A 54 3.38 -4.06 -5.65
C HIS A 54 3.35 -2.53 -5.65
N VAL A 55 2.43 -1.91 -4.91
CA VAL A 55 2.26 -0.45 -4.84
C VAL A 55 3.53 0.24 -4.32
N ILE A 56 4.21 -0.36 -3.34
CA ILE A 56 5.43 0.21 -2.74
C ILE A 56 6.72 -0.21 -3.45
N HIS A 57 6.66 -1.12 -4.43
CA HIS A 57 7.85 -1.70 -5.05
C HIS A 57 8.80 -0.65 -5.64
N SER A 58 8.27 0.31 -6.39
CA SER A 58 9.09 1.40 -6.95
C SER A 58 9.63 2.33 -5.87
N LYS A 59 8.91 2.51 -4.75
CA LYS A 59 9.31 3.38 -3.64
C LYS A 59 10.50 2.77 -2.89
N VAL A 60 10.44 1.45 -2.65
CA VAL A 60 11.57 0.67 -2.12
C VAL A 60 12.80 0.82 -3.03
N LYS A 61 12.63 0.68 -4.35
CA LYS A 61 13.72 0.88 -5.32
C LYS A 61 14.27 2.31 -5.34
N SER A 62 13.45 3.31 -5.08
CA SER A 62 13.86 4.73 -5.02
C SER A 62 14.47 5.14 -3.67
N GLY A 63 14.50 4.25 -2.67
CA GLY A 63 15.06 4.55 -1.35
C GLY A 63 14.18 5.48 -0.50
N THR A 64 12.86 5.47 -0.71
CA THR A 64 11.90 6.32 0.01
C THR A 64 11.06 5.57 1.04
N VAL A 65 11.50 4.36 1.40
CA VAL A 65 10.83 3.49 2.37
C VAL A 65 11.75 3.21 3.54
N PHE A 66 11.27 3.48 4.75
CA PHE A 66 11.93 3.13 5.99
C PHE A 66 11.20 1.96 6.66
N THR A 67 11.95 1.10 7.34
CA THR A 67 11.43 -0.04 8.08
C THR A 67 12.25 -0.29 9.35
N THR A 68 11.68 -1.01 10.31
CA THR A 68 12.46 -1.59 11.41
C THR A 68 13.20 -2.85 10.94
N THR A 69 14.25 -3.25 11.68
CA THR A 69 15.07 -4.45 11.34
C THR A 69 14.23 -5.70 11.13
N GLU A 70 13.24 -5.94 12.00
CA GLU A 70 12.35 -7.11 12.00
C GLU A 70 11.03 -6.89 11.23
N HIS A 71 10.95 -5.83 10.41
CA HIS A 71 9.74 -5.47 9.64
C HIS A 71 8.46 -5.33 10.50
N GLU A 72 8.58 -4.75 11.69
CA GLU A 72 7.46 -4.49 12.60
C GLU A 72 6.73 -3.18 12.25
N GLY A 73 7.39 -2.29 11.52
CA GLY A 73 6.83 -1.01 11.08
C GLY A 73 7.46 -0.57 9.77
N ALA A 74 6.70 0.17 8.96
CA ALA A 74 7.18 0.76 7.73
C ALA A 74 6.58 2.15 7.49
N ALA A 75 7.39 3.06 6.96
CA ALA A 75 6.97 4.38 6.52
C ALA A 75 7.35 4.53 5.04
N VAL A 76 6.38 4.92 4.22
CA VAL A 76 6.52 5.03 2.76
C VAL A 76 6.26 6.47 2.36
N TRP A 77 7.24 7.09 1.70
CA TRP A 77 7.14 8.44 1.20
C TRP A 77 7.08 8.44 -0.32
N ALA A 78 6.30 9.35 -0.90
CA ALA A 78 6.39 9.67 -2.31
C ALA A 78 7.41 10.80 -2.52
N PRO A 79 8.23 10.77 -3.58
CA PRO A 79 9.03 11.92 -3.96
C PRO A 79 8.17 13.17 -4.21
N PRO A 80 8.71 14.38 -4.03
CA PRO A 80 8.03 15.62 -4.42
C PRO A 80 7.55 15.56 -5.88
N GLY A 81 6.30 15.96 -6.14
CA GLY A 81 5.69 15.88 -7.47
C GLY A 81 5.21 14.50 -7.91
N GLU A 82 5.53 13.43 -7.16
CA GLU A 82 5.19 12.04 -7.49
C GLU A 82 4.17 11.41 -6.52
N TRP A 83 3.46 12.23 -5.74
CA TRP A 83 2.43 11.73 -4.82
C TRP A 83 1.24 11.09 -5.55
N ARG A 84 0.94 11.56 -6.77
CA ARG A 84 -0.10 10.96 -7.62
C ARG A 84 0.43 9.67 -8.24
N VAL A 85 -0.31 8.60 -8.06
CA VAL A 85 0.01 7.33 -8.71
C VAL A 85 -0.36 7.44 -10.19
N HIS A 86 0.63 7.43 -11.08
CA HIS A 86 0.36 7.44 -12.51
C HIS A 86 -0.38 6.14 -12.92
N PRO A 87 -1.53 6.18 -13.62
CA PRO A 87 -2.31 4.98 -13.92
C PRO A 87 -1.51 3.88 -14.61
N LEU A 88 -0.59 4.24 -15.53
CA LEU A 88 0.28 3.27 -16.20
C LEU A 88 1.26 2.57 -15.25
N SER A 89 1.67 3.22 -14.17
CA SER A 89 2.56 2.60 -13.16
C SER A 89 1.87 1.48 -12.36
N MET A 90 0.53 1.45 -12.37
CA MET A 90 -0.28 0.42 -11.73
C MET A 90 -0.52 -0.80 -12.61
N LEU A 91 -0.17 -0.76 -13.90
CA LEU A 91 -0.35 -1.89 -14.82
C LEU A 91 0.27 -3.20 -14.28
N PRO A 92 1.50 -3.22 -13.73
CA PRO A 92 2.07 -4.43 -13.15
C PRO A 92 1.32 -4.92 -11.91
N ALA A 93 0.64 -4.02 -11.19
CA ALA A 93 -0.15 -4.35 -10.01
C ALA A 93 -1.55 -4.87 -10.36
N LEU A 94 -2.05 -4.67 -11.59
CA LEU A 94 -3.42 -5.02 -11.99
C LEU A 94 -3.81 -6.47 -11.67
N PRO A 95 -3.00 -7.51 -11.95
CA PRO A 95 -3.37 -8.88 -11.61
C PRO A 95 -3.56 -9.07 -10.10
N SER A 96 -2.73 -8.42 -9.28
CA SER A 96 -2.87 -8.44 -7.82
C SER A 96 -4.08 -7.64 -7.34
N ALA A 97 -4.38 -6.51 -8.00
CA ALA A 97 -5.56 -5.70 -7.71
C ALA A 97 -6.85 -6.46 -8.02
N VAL A 98 -6.93 -7.16 -9.16
CA VAL A 98 -8.09 -8.00 -9.53
C VAL A 98 -8.27 -9.15 -8.55
N ARG A 99 -7.17 -9.82 -8.13
CA ARG A 99 -7.25 -10.88 -7.10
C ARG A 99 -7.70 -10.34 -5.74
N CYS A 100 -7.28 -9.13 -5.38
CA CYS A 100 -7.59 -8.51 -4.11
C CYS A 100 -9.03 -7.99 -4.07
N VAL A 101 -9.40 -7.13 -5.02
CA VAL A 101 -10.70 -6.44 -5.05
C VAL A 101 -11.80 -7.32 -5.66
N GLY A 102 -11.47 -8.11 -6.67
CA GLY A 102 -12.42 -8.75 -7.58
C GLY A 102 -12.65 -7.92 -8.83
N PHE A 103 -12.80 -8.59 -9.99
CA PHE A 103 -12.88 -7.91 -11.28
C PHE A 103 -14.09 -6.96 -11.38
N ARG A 104 -15.28 -7.43 -11.01
CA ARG A 104 -16.52 -6.66 -11.09
C ARG A 104 -16.52 -5.50 -10.08
N GLU A 105 -16.00 -5.74 -8.89
CA GLU A 105 -15.91 -4.77 -7.82
C GLU A 105 -14.87 -3.69 -8.15
N LEU A 106 -13.75 -4.06 -8.78
CA LEU A 106 -12.72 -3.14 -9.21
C LEU A 106 -13.27 -2.16 -10.26
N GLN A 107 -14.04 -2.65 -11.23
CA GLN A 107 -14.71 -1.80 -12.22
C GLN A 107 -15.62 -0.74 -11.56
N THR A 108 -16.44 -1.12 -10.58
CA THR A 108 -17.36 -0.20 -9.91
C THR A 108 -16.62 0.78 -8.97
N ARG A 109 -15.53 0.34 -8.34
CA ARG A 109 -14.83 1.13 -7.30
C ARG A 109 -13.79 2.09 -7.86
N LEU A 110 -13.16 1.78 -9.00
CA LEU A 110 -12.20 2.67 -9.66
C LEU A 110 -12.81 4.04 -9.96
N GLY A 111 -14.03 4.09 -10.46
CA GLY A 111 -14.73 5.35 -10.72
C GLY A 111 -15.04 6.16 -9.46
N ALA A 112 -15.25 5.50 -8.33
CA ALA A 112 -15.47 6.17 -7.05
C ALA A 112 -14.16 6.67 -6.41
N LEU A 113 -13.07 5.91 -6.51
CA LEU A 113 -11.73 6.36 -6.10
C LEU A 113 -11.27 7.57 -6.91
N ALA A 114 -11.44 7.55 -8.23
CA ALA A 114 -11.10 8.67 -9.11
C ALA A 114 -11.91 9.94 -8.77
N LYS A 115 -13.21 9.79 -8.41
CA LYS A 115 -14.04 10.90 -7.94
C LYS A 115 -13.59 11.43 -6.58
N MET A 116 -13.15 10.56 -5.67
CA MET A 116 -12.59 10.96 -4.38
C MET A 116 -11.31 11.77 -4.58
N GLU A 117 -10.36 11.27 -5.39
CA GLU A 117 -9.12 11.97 -5.73
C GLU A 117 -9.35 13.32 -6.40
N ALA A 118 -10.35 13.44 -7.28
CA ALA A 118 -10.71 14.70 -7.93
C ALA A 118 -11.21 15.77 -6.94
N GLY A 119 -11.67 15.36 -5.76
CA GLY A 119 -12.06 16.27 -4.68
C GLY A 119 -10.90 16.79 -3.83
N HIS A 120 -9.68 16.29 -4.03
CA HIS A 120 -8.52 16.80 -3.28
C HIS A 120 -8.17 18.22 -3.75
N PRO A 121 -7.97 19.18 -2.83
CA PRO A 121 -7.52 20.52 -3.15
C PRO A 121 -6.27 20.47 -4.02
N THR A 122 -6.22 21.33 -5.04
CA THR A 122 -5.10 21.36 -5.98
C THR A 122 -3.89 22.10 -5.41
N GLU A 123 -4.09 22.86 -4.32
CA GLU A 123 -3.06 23.53 -3.53
C GLU A 123 -2.97 22.87 -2.13
N PRO A 124 -1.76 22.81 -1.54
CA PRO A 124 -1.50 22.16 -0.24
C PRO A 124 -2.14 22.88 0.96
#